data_AF-A0A1I1RWB2-F1
#
_entry.id   AF-A0A1I1RWB2-F1
#
_cell.length_a   1.000
_cell.length_b   1.000
_cell.length_c   1.000
_cell.angle_alpha   90.00
_cell.angle_beta   90.00
_cell.angle_gamma   90.00
#
_symmetry.space_group_name_H-M   'P 1'
#
loop_
_entity.id
_entity.type
_entity.pdbx_description
1 polymer ?
#
loop_
_entity_poly.entity_id
_entity_poly.type
_entity_poly.pdbx_seq_one_letter_code
_entity_poly.pdbx_strand_id
1 'polypeptide(L)'
;MSRSSGDGNQIRRLLALAVIYDGGTRSGAARVGGVGLQTIRDWVLRFNGVGADGLIDGVPPGGAPLLDEAQRRALAAIVESGPIPASHGVVRWRLVDLAQ
;
A
#
# COMPACT_ATOMS: atom_id res chain seq x y z
N MET A 1 7.29 2.38 13.80
CA MET A 1 7.28 0.94 14.10
C MET A 1 6.09 0.66 15.01
N SER A 2 5.00 0.12 14.49
CA SER A 2 3.73 -0.05 15.21
C SER A 2 3.37 -1.54 15.29
N ARG A 3 3.40 -2.06 16.52
CA ARG A 3 2.74 -3.25 17.09
C ARG A 3 2.45 -4.45 16.18
N SER A 4 3.21 -5.50 16.43
CA SER A 4 2.92 -6.91 16.15
C SER A 4 1.74 -7.44 17.01
N SER A 5 0.56 -6.82 16.90
CA SER A 5 -0.69 -7.50 17.23
C SER A 5 -1.07 -8.30 16.00
N GLY A 6 -1.16 -9.63 16.10
CA GLY A 6 -1.42 -10.53 14.97
C GLY A 6 -2.52 -9.96 14.05
N ASP A 7 -2.18 -9.77 12.77
CA ASP A 7 -3.04 -9.09 11.81
C ASP A 7 -4.39 -9.83 11.74
N GLY A 8 -5.44 -9.23 12.32
CA GLY A 8 -6.76 -9.84 12.37
C GLY A 8 -7.36 -10.09 10.98
N ASN A 9 -6.92 -9.34 9.96
CA ASN A 9 -7.29 -9.62 8.58
C ASN A 9 -6.54 -10.85 8.07
N GLN A 10 -5.25 -11.00 8.38
CA GLN A 10 -4.48 -12.20 8.05
C GLN A 10 -5.11 -13.46 8.67
N ILE A 11 -5.51 -13.41 9.95
CA ILE A 11 -6.18 -14.54 10.62
C ILE A 11 -7.50 -14.90 9.92
N ARG A 12 -8.34 -13.91 9.61
CA ARG A 12 -9.59 -14.15 8.86
C ARG A 12 -9.34 -14.77 7.49
N ARG A 13 -8.29 -14.35 6.79
CA ARG A 13 -7.88 -14.91 5.48
C ARG A 13 -7.40 -16.35 5.61
N LEU A 14 -6.60 -16.66 6.63
CA LEU A 14 -6.15 -18.02 6.93
C LEU A 14 -7.35 -18.95 7.23
N LEU A 15 -8.32 -18.49 8.03
CA LEU A 15 -9.55 -19.25 8.30
C LEU A 15 -10.37 -19.51 7.03
N ALA A 16 -10.45 -18.54 6.12
CA ALA A 16 -11.12 -18.74 4.84
C ALA A 16 -10.40 -19.78 3.96
N LEU A 17 -9.06 -19.79 3.96
CA LEU A 17 -8.27 -20.78 3.21
C LEU A 17 -8.32 -22.18 3.83
N ALA A 18 -8.41 -22.28 5.16
CA ALA A 18 -8.57 -23.55 5.87
C ALA A 18 -9.79 -24.34 5.37
N VAL A 19 -10.89 -23.66 5.03
CA VAL A 19 -12.07 -24.28 4.41
C VAL A 19 -11.71 -25.07 3.15
N ILE A 20 -10.82 -24.53 2.30
CA ILE A 20 -10.39 -25.23 1.07
C ILE A 20 -9.44 -26.38 1.41
N TYR A 21 -8.55 -26.18 2.38
CA TYR A 21 -7.63 -27.21 2.84
C TYR A 21 -8.36 -28.42 3.41
N ASP A 22 -9.46 -28.18 4.14
CA ASP A 22 -10.35 -29.20 4.70
C ASP A 22 -11.28 -29.83 3.64
N GLY A 23 -11.05 -29.58 2.35
CA GLY A 23 -11.83 -30.14 1.23
C GLY A 23 -13.12 -29.39 0.90
N GLY A 24 -13.36 -28.25 1.53
CA GLY A 24 -14.51 -27.40 1.29
C GLY A 24 -14.45 -26.64 -0.05
N THR A 25 -15.60 -26.09 -0.45
CA THR A 25 -15.72 -25.36 -1.72
C THR A 25 -15.15 -23.95 -1.64
N ARG A 26 -14.72 -23.40 -2.79
CA ARG A 26 -14.32 -21.98 -2.90
C ARG A 26 -15.45 -21.02 -2.51
N SER A 27 -16.70 -21.40 -2.76
CA SER A 27 -17.88 -20.63 -2.34
C SER A 27 -18.08 -20.65 -0.81
N GLY A 28 -17.73 -21.76 -0.15
CA GLY A 28 -17.70 -21.85 1.31
C GLY A 28 -16.62 -20.94 1.91
N ALA A 29 -15.41 -20.99 1.35
CA ALA A 29 -14.31 -20.11 1.74
C ALA A 29 -14.66 -18.63 1.56
N ALA A 30 -15.28 -18.27 0.43
CA ALA A 30 -15.76 -16.92 0.14
C ALA A 30 -16.76 -16.42 1.20
N ARG A 31 -17.67 -17.29 1.64
CA ARG A 31 -18.64 -16.98 2.70
C ARG A 31 -17.96 -16.75 4.05
N VAL A 32 -16.99 -17.58 4.42
CA VAL A 32 -16.22 -17.43 5.67
C VAL A 32 -15.37 -16.16 5.63
N GLY A 33 -14.75 -15.86 4.49
CA GLY A 33 -13.94 -14.67 4.29
C GLY A 33 -14.72 -13.38 4.09
N GLY A 34 -16.04 -13.45 3.86
CA GLY A 34 -16.88 -12.29 3.53
C GLY A 34 -16.49 -11.61 2.22
N VAL A 35 -15.97 -12.36 1.25
CA VAL A 35 -15.40 -11.84 0.00
C VAL A 35 -15.89 -12.62 -1.23
N GLY A 36 -15.62 -12.10 -2.43
CA GLY A 36 -15.92 -12.78 -3.69
C GLY A 36 -14.95 -13.93 -4.03
N LEU A 37 -15.34 -14.77 -4.99
CA LEU A 37 -14.54 -15.91 -5.45
C LEU A 37 -13.17 -15.49 -6.03
N GLN A 38 -13.10 -14.34 -6.70
CA GLN A 38 -11.84 -13.81 -7.23
C GLN A 38 -10.87 -13.47 -6.10
N THR A 39 -11.34 -12.86 -5.03
CA THR A 39 -10.51 -12.55 -3.86
C THR A 39 -9.97 -13.82 -3.20
N ILE A 40 -10.78 -14.88 -3.09
CA ILE A 40 -10.31 -16.19 -2.62
C ILE A 40 -9.22 -16.75 -3.54
N ARG A 41 -9.40 -16.68 -4.86
CA ARG A 41 -8.37 -17.11 -5.83
C ARG A 41 -7.06 -16.33 -5.62
N ASP A 42 -7.14 -15.02 -5.48
CA ASP A 42 -5.95 -14.16 -5.31
C ASP A 42 -5.26 -14.45 -3.97
N TRP A 43 -6.01 -14.73 -2.91
CA TRP A 43 -5.47 -15.16 -1.62
C TRP A 43 -4.75 -16.50 -1.72
N VAL A 44 -5.34 -17.50 -2.38
CA VAL A 44 -4.69 -18.79 -2.62
C VAL A 44 -3.39 -18.63 -3.40
N LEU A 45 -3.39 -17.83 -4.47
CA LEU A 45 -2.20 -17.61 -5.29
C LEU A 45 -1.07 -16.94 -4.49
N ARG A 46 -1.39 -15.91 -3.70
CA ARG A 46 -0.40 -15.25 -2.83
C ARG A 46 0.11 -16.16 -1.72
N PHE A 47 -0.79 -16.92 -1.08
CA PHE A 47 -0.42 -17.88 -0.05
C PHE A 47 0.50 -18.98 -0.59
N ASN A 48 0.23 -19.50 -1.79
CA ASN A 48 1.09 -20.51 -2.41
C ASN A 48 2.46 -19.97 -2.80
N GLY A 49 2.58 -18.67 -3.08
CA GLY A 49 3.85 -18.05 -3.46
C GLY A 49 4.75 -17.70 -2.28
N VAL A 50 4.18 -17.12 -1.22
CA VAL A 50 4.96 -16.54 -0.10
C VAL A 50 4.40 -16.91 1.29
N GLY A 51 3.51 -17.91 1.37
CA GLY A 51 2.94 -18.38 2.62
C GLY A 51 1.98 -17.38 3.26
N ALA A 52 1.87 -17.44 4.60
CA ALA A 52 0.98 -16.58 5.38
C ALA A 52 1.27 -15.08 5.17
N ASP A 53 2.51 -14.71 4.88
CA ASP A 53 2.91 -13.31 4.64
C ASP A 53 2.21 -12.72 3.40
N GLY A 54 1.85 -13.55 2.42
CA GLY A 54 1.08 -13.16 1.25
C GLY A 54 -0.36 -12.74 1.55
N LEU A 55 -0.83 -12.99 2.78
CA LEU A 55 -2.15 -12.62 3.27
C LEU A 55 -2.14 -11.38 4.15
N ILE A 56 -0.99 -10.75 4.36
CA ILE A 56 -0.88 -9.44 5.02
C ILE A 56 -1.27 -8.37 3.99
N ASP A 57 -1.87 -7.28 4.47
CA ASP A 57 -2.11 -6.11 3.61
C ASP A 57 -0.78 -5.51 3.16
N GLY A 58 -0.52 -5.60 1.85
CA GLY A 58 0.61 -4.93 1.23
C GLY A 58 0.36 -3.42 1.12
N VAL A 59 1.42 -2.62 1.22
CA VAL A 59 1.34 -1.21 0.85
C VAL A 59 1.07 -1.17 -0.66
N PRO A 60 -0.06 -0.60 -1.12
CA PRO A 60 -0.32 -0.51 -2.54
C PRO A 60 0.81 0.26 -3.22
N PRO A 61 1.23 -0.13 -4.44
CA PRO A 61 2.12 0.72 -5.23
C PRO A 61 1.41 2.07 -5.37
N GLY A 62 2.01 3.12 -4.81
CA GLY A 62 1.43 4.46 -4.86
C GLY A 62 1.17 4.90 -6.30
N GLY A 63 0.39 5.96 -6.46
CA GLY A 63 0.22 6.59 -7.78
C GLY A 63 1.58 6.94 -8.40
N ALA A 64 1.64 6.96 -9.73
CA ALA A 64 2.84 7.39 -10.44
C ALA A 64 3.27 8.77 -9.90
N PRO A 65 4.54 8.93 -9.48
CA PRO A 65 5.00 10.21 -8.95
C PRO A 65 4.81 11.32 -9.99
N LEU A 66 4.27 12.48 -9.57
CA LEU A 66 4.09 13.62 -10.47
C LEU A 66 5.43 14.20 -10.96
N LEU A 67 6.47 14.08 -10.12
CA LEU A 67 7.81 14.56 -10.43
C LEU A 67 8.70 13.40 -10.85
N ASP A 68 9.54 13.61 -11.85
CA ASP A 68 10.64 12.71 -12.15
C ASP A 68 11.82 12.93 -11.18
N GLU A 69 12.89 12.13 -11.35
CA GLU A 69 14.05 12.19 -10.46
C GLU A 69 14.93 13.43 -10.65
N ALA A 70 14.93 14.03 -11.84
CA ALA A 70 15.64 15.29 -12.06
C ALA A 70 14.88 16.44 -11.39
N GLN A 71 13.56 16.46 -11.51
CA GLN A 71 12.67 17.43 -10.87
C GLN A 71 12.71 17.31 -9.34
N ARG A 72 12.73 16.08 -8.78
CA ARG A 72 12.92 15.88 -7.34
C ARG A 72 14.23 16.46 -6.84
N ARG A 73 15.34 16.23 -7.56
CA ARG A 73 16.66 16.79 -7.21
C ARG A 73 16.69 18.31 -7.30
N ALA A 74 16.10 18.88 -8.35
CA ALA A 74 15.99 20.33 -8.51
C ALA A 74 15.14 20.94 -7.38
N LEU A 75 14.02 20.32 -7.05
CA LEU A 75 13.18 20.74 -5.93
C LEU A 75 13.91 20.65 -4.59
N ALA A 76 14.65 19.56 -4.35
CA ALA A 76 15.44 19.40 -3.13
C ALA A 76 16.49 20.51 -3.00
N ALA A 77 17.20 20.83 -4.08
CA ALA A 77 18.18 21.92 -4.10
C ALA A 77 17.53 23.29 -3.81
N ILE A 78 16.34 23.56 -4.36
CA ILE A 78 15.58 24.79 -4.09
C ILE A 78 15.19 24.86 -2.61
N VAL A 79 14.68 23.76 -2.04
CA VAL A 79 14.30 23.67 -0.62
C VAL A 79 15.52 23.85 0.29
N GLU A 80 16.64 23.21 -0.02
CA GLU A 80 17.90 23.29 0.72
C GLU A 80 18.54 24.68 0.66
N SER A 81 18.48 25.35 -0.49
CA SER A 81 18.97 26.72 -0.65
C SER A 81 18.20 27.75 0.19
N GLY A 82 16.99 27.38 0.63
CA GLY A 82 16.09 28.26 1.37
C GLY A 82 15.53 29.41 0.51
N PRO A 83 14.48 30.10 0.98
CA PRO A 83 13.98 31.28 0.29
C PRO A 83 15.02 32.39 0.28
N ILE A 84 15.18 33.06 -0.87
CA ILE A 84 15.79 34.39 -0.94
C ILE A 84 14.65 35.39 -0.67
N PRO A 85 14.58 36.01 0.52
CA PRO A 85 13.40 36.80 0.91
C PRO A 85 13.12 37.98 -0.03
N ALA A 86 14.16 38.53 -0.66
CA ALA A 86 14.07 39.69 -1.54
C ALA A 86 13.49 39.38 -2.94
N SER A 87 13.58 38.14 -3.43
CA SER A 87 13.08 37.76 -4.75
C SER A 87 11.79 36.94 -4.69
N HIS A 88 11.56 36.20 -3.59
CA HIS A 88 10.48 35.20 -3.57
C HIS A 88 9.22 35.70 -2.83
N GLY A 89 9.29 36.77 -2.01
CA GLY A 89 8.11 37.40 -1.41
C GLY A 89 7.27 36.55 -0.44
N VAL A 90 7.64 35.29 -0.19
CA VAL A 90 6.92 34.35 0.67
C VAL A 90 7.74 33.96 1.89
N VAL A 91 7.12 34.07 3.07
CA VAL A 91 7.64 33.59 4.37
C VAL A 91 7.44 32.07 4.53
N ARG A 92 6.60 31.45 3.69
CA ARG A 92 6.25 30.02 3.73
C ARG A 92 5.89 29.49 2.34
N TRP A 93 6.55 28.41 1.92
CA TRP A 93 6.29 27.75 0.64
C TRP A 93 5.12 26.78 0.73
N ARG A 94 4.24 26.79 -0.27
CA ARG A 94 3.18 25.80 -0.51
C ARG A 94 3.43 25.07 -1.84
N LEU A 95 2.93 23.85 -1.95
CA LEU A 95 3.08 23.00 -3.15
C LEU A 95 2.60 23.65 -4.46
N VAL A 96 1.62 24.57 -4.37
CA VAL A 96 1.10 25.34 -5.52
C VAL A 96 2.11 26.35 -6.07
N ASP A 97 3.07 26.80 -5.25
CA ASP A 97 4.06 27.80 -5.65
C ASP A 97 5.15 27.22 -6.59
N LEU A 98 5.20 25.89 -6.73
CA LEU A 98 6.21 25.14 -7.49
C LEU A 98 5.74 24.74 -8.91
N ALA A 99 4.50 25.04 -9.29
CA ALA A 99 3.87 24.51 -10.50
C ALA A 99 3.87 25.48 -11.72
N GLN A 100 4.84 26.39 -11.82
CA GLN A 100 4.97 27.33 -12.96
C GLN A 100 5.77 26.74 -14.12
#